data_AF-A0A2E6GWU8-F1
#
_entry.id   AF-A0A2E6GWU8-F1
#
_cell.length_a   1.000
_cell.length_b   1.000
_cell.length_c   1.000
_cell.angle_alpha   90.00
_cell.angle_beta   90.00
_cell.angle_gamma   90.00
#
_symmetry.space_group_name_H-M   'P 1'
#
loop_
_entity.id
_entity.type
_entity.pdbx_description
1 polymer ?
#
loop_
_entity_poly.entity_id
_entity_poly.type
_entity_poly.pdbx_seq_one_letter_code
_entity_poly.pdbx_strand_id
1 'polypeptide(L)'
;MVALVISVLIGNLILQLVLGILNQKNMLNPWPEEVRGIYTIAQVKRAVEYSKENFQFGATNKVLSTTLIILMITEGGFNLVNNWAISFSESESVQALFFMGIIIGANQIISIPFSYYSTFVIEEKFGFNTTSKKLFIIDTIKGLLIGAIIGGGLLFLLGYLIEKMGGDFWLLFWLVIVVIMIFINTFYTSLLLPVFNKLTEIKDEDLKSSIYQYCKKVGYKLSNLFQMDGSKRSKKANAFFSGMGPKKTIVLYDTLIEGQSNDEIIAVLAHEIGHYKKKHTLFNLLFGMVQMFGIMFLLGWSINQPELSSGLGVDVSTFYTGLVAFFILFSPVTLLIGMFQNIISRKMEYQADAYARDTYDGEKLIDALKKLSVDNLSNLNPHPAYVFFNYSHPPIHKRIKAIRN
;
A
#
# COMPACT_ATOMS: atom_id res chain seq x y z
N MET A 1 -7.93 9.59 28.91
CA MET A 1 -7.45 9.46 27.52
C MET A 1 -7.32 8.00 27.06
N VAL A 2 -6.74 7.11 27.88
CA VAL A 2 -6.65 5.66 27.62
C VAL A 2 -7.94 5.03 27.06
N ALA A 3 -9.08 5.27 27.71
CA ALA A 3 -10.37 4.73 27.26
C ALA A 3 -10.76 5.16 25.83
N LEU A 4 -10.40 6.39 25.42
CA LEU A 4 -10.64 6.87 24.06
C LEU A 4 -9.75 6.15 23.05
N VAL A 5 -8.45 6.00 23.35
CA VAL A 5 -7.49 5.25 22.51
C VAL A 5 -7.98 3.81 22.31
N ILE A 6 -8.37 3.13 23.39
CA ILE A 6 -8.90 1.76 23.33
C ILE A 6 -10.20 1.71 22.53
N SER A 7 -11.11 2.67 22.73
CA SER A 7 -12.37 2.73 21.97
C SER A 7 -12.14 2.88 20.47
N VAL A 8 -11.16 3.69 20.06
CA VAL A 8 -10.78 3.84 18.65
C VAL A 8 -10.20 2.54 18.08
N LEU A 9 -9.33 1.86 18.83
CA LEU A 9 -8.75 0.57 18.43
C LEU A 9 -9.85 -0.50 18.23
N ILE A 10 -10.76 -0.63 19.20
CA ILE A 10 -11.88 -1.58 19.15
C ILE A 10 -12.85 -1.23 18.03
N GLY A 11 -13.22 0.05 17.89
CA GLY A 11 -14.12 0.52 16.84
C GLY A 11 -13.57 0.21 15.45
N ASN A 12 -12.27 0.46 15.22
CA ASN A 12 -11.61 0.12 13.97
C ASN A 12 -11.58 -1.39 13.73
N LEU A 13 -11.28 -2.20 14.76
CA LEU A 13 -11.30 -3.66 14.66
C LEU A 13 -12.70 -4.17 14.25
N ILE A 14 -13.75 -3.72 14.94
CA ILE A 14 -15.13 -4.13 14.65
C ILE A 14 -15.51 -3.75 13.22
N LEU A 15 -15.24 -2.51 12.81
CA LEU A 15 -15.56 -2.04 11.46
C LEU A 15 -14.91 -2.92 10.39
N GLN A 16 -13.61 -3.20 10.53
CA GLN A 16 -12.87 -4.01 9.55
C GLN A 16 -13.37 -5.46 9.50
N LEU A 17 -13.67 -6.06 10.66
CA LEU A 17 -14.24 -7.41 10.71
C LEU A 17 -15.63 -7.46 10.06
N VAL A 18 -16.51 -6.51 10.36
CA VAL A 18 -17.85 -6.43 9.77
C VAL A 18 -17.76 -6.27 8.25
N LEU A 19 -16.94 -5.34 7.77
CA LEU A 19 -16.73 -5.13 6.33
C LEU A 19 -16.20 -6.41 5.66
N GLY A 20 -15.22 -7.08 6.26
CA GLY A 20 -14.68 -8.32 5.74
C GLY A 20 -15.70 -9.47 5.69
N ILE A 21 -16.51 -9.64 6.74
CA ILE A 21 -17.60 -10.63 6.79
C ILE A 21 -18.63 -10.36 5.68
N LEU A 22 -19.03 -9.10 5.50
CA LEU A 22 -19.96 -8.71 4.43
C LEU A 22 -19.38 -9.04 3.05
N ASN A 23 -18.09 -8.78 2.86
CA ASN A 23 -17.41 -9.07 1.60
C ASN A 23 -17.36 -10.58 1.29
N GLN A 24 -17.05 -11.40 2.29
CA GLN A 24 -17.03 -12.86 2.15
C GLN A 24 -18.42 -13.42 1.86
N LYS A 25 -19.46 -12.94 2.56
CA LYS A 25 -20.84 -13.34 2.29
C LYS A 25 -21.27 -12.97 0.87
N ASN A 26 -20.93 -11.78 0.40
CA ASN A 26 -21.35 -11.32 -0.93
C ASN A 26 -20.66 -12.08 -2.07
N MET A 27 -19.43 -12.56 -1.87
CA MET A 27 -18.71 -13.34 -2.87
C MET A 27 -19.40 -14.67 -3.23
N LEU A 28 -20.22 -15.19 -2.31
CA LEU A 28 -21.00 -16.42 -2.50
C LEU A 28 -22.31 -16.21 -3.27
N ASN A 29 -22.73 -14.96 -3.45
CA ASN A 29 -23.93 -14.63 -4.24
C ASN A 29 -23.65 -14.80 -5.74
N PRO A 30 -24.68 -15.02 -6.58
CA PRO A 30 -24.51 -15.11 -8.03
C PRO A 30 -23.75 -13.90 -8.60
N TRP A 31 -22.76 -14.17 -9.46
CA TRP A 31 -21.92 -13.12 -10.02
C TRP A 31 -22.64 -12.31 -11.12
N PRO A 32 -22.31 -11.02 -11.26
CA PRO A 32 -22.84 -10.16 -12.32
C PRO A 32 -22.62 -10.73 -13.72
N GLU A 33 -23.52 -10.40 -14.65
CA GLU A 33 -23.52 -10.98 -16.00
C GLU A 33 -22.23 -10.68 -16.77
N GLU A 34 -21.66 -9.49 -16.57
CA GLU A 34 -20.45 -9.02 -17.24
C GLU A 34 -19.21 -9.86 -16.90
N VAL A 35 -19.25 -10.61 -15.80
CA VAL A 35 -18.15 -11.45 -15.30
C VAL A 35 -18.48 -12.95 -15.29
N ARG A 36 -19.67 -13.33 -15.78
CA ARG A 36 -20.03 -14.75 -15.95
C ARG A 36 -19.11 -15.38 -17.00
N GLY A 37 -18.63 -16.59 -16.70
CA GLY A 37 -17.75 -17.34 -17.60
C GLY A 37 -16.28 -16.94 -17.58
N ILE A 38 -15.87 -15.91 -16.82
CA ILE A 38 -14.43 -15.60 -16.61
C ILE A 38 -13.74 -16.77 -15.90
N TYR A 39 -14.42 -17.36 -14.91
CA TYR A 39 -13.93 -18.49 -14.14
C TYR A 39 -14.67 -19.76 -14.55
N THR A 40 -13.93 -20.85 -14.67
CA THR A 40 -14.50 -22.21 -14.60
C THR A 40 -15.04 -22.48 -13.19
N ILE A 41 -15.95 -23.44 -13.04
CA ILE A 41 -16.52 -23.83 -11.74
C ILE A 41 -15.41 -24.17 -10.72
N ALA A 42 -14.36 -24.87 -11.15
CA ALA A 42 -13.21 -25.18 -10.31
C ALA A 42 -12.45 -23.93 -9.86
N GLN A 43 -12.24 -22.96 -10.76
CA GLN A 43 -11.58 -21.70 -10.41
C GLN A 43 -12.45 -20.85 -9.49
N VAL A 44 -13.79 -20.84 -9.63
CA VAL A 44 -14.70 -20.13 -8.70
C VAL A 44 -14.49 -20.64 -7.28
N LYS A 45 -14.53 -21.97 -7.09
CA LYS A 45 -14.30 -22.59 -5.78
C LYS A 45 -12.92 -22.20 -5.23
N ARG A 46 -11.89 -22.26 -6.06
CA ARG A 46 -10.51 -21.87 -5.69
C ARG A 46 -10.40 -20.40 -5.27
N ALA A 47 -11.06 -19.48 -5.98
CA ALA A 47 -11.06 -18.05 -5.64
C ALA A 47 -11.79 -17.77 -4.32
N VAL A 48 -12.91 -18.44 -4.07
CA VAL A 48 -13.64 -18.35 -2.81
C VAL A 48 -12.82 -18.89 -1.64
N GLU A 49 -12.17 -20.05 -1.81
CA GLU A 49 -11.27 -20.63 -0.80
C GLU A 49 -10.09 -19.71 -0.51
N TYR A 50 -9.45 -19.16 -1.55
CA TYR A 50 -8.36 -18.19 -1.42
C TYR A 50 -8.79 -16.95 -0.66
N SER A 51 -9.95 -16.37 -1.03
CA SER A 51 -10.47 -15.19 -0.35
C SER A 51 -10.80 -15.45 1.12
N LYS A 52 -11.39 -16.62 1.42
CA LYS A 52 -11.75 -17.03 2.77
C LYS A 52 -10.51 -17.21 3.65
N GLU A 53 -9.48 -17.89 3.15
CA GLU A 53 -8.24 -18.12 3.92
C GLU A 53 -7.52 -16.82 4.22
N ASN A 54 -7.38 -15.94 3.23
CA ASN A 54 -6.81 -14.61 3.45
C ASN A 54 -7.63 -13.78 4.45
N PHE A 55 -8.97 -13.85 4.38
CA PHE A 55 -9.83 -13.16 5.33
C PHE A 55 -9.65 -13.70 6.75
N GLN A 56 -9.69 -15.02 6.94
CA GLN A 56 -9.53 -15.64 8.26
C GLN A 56 -8.16 -15.35 8.86
N PHE A 57 -7.12 -15.47 8.05
CA PHE A 57 -5.74 -15.17 8.44
C PHE A 57 -5.57 -13.69 8.80
N GLY A 58 -6.03 -12.79 7.93
CA GLY A 58 -5.97 -11.35 8.16
C GLY A 58 -6.77 -10.90 9.39
N ALA A 59 -7.97 -11.46 9.59
CA ALA A 59 -8.79 -11.22 10.77
C ALA A 59 -8.09 -11.69 12.06
N THR A 60 -7.48 -12.88 12.04
CA THR A 60 -6.73 -13.42 13.19
C THR A 60 -5.54 -12.52 13.54
N ASN A 61 -4.74 -12.13 12.53
CA ASN A 61 -3.63 -11.21 12.74
C ASN A 61 -4.11 -9.87 13.31
N LYS A 62 -5.18 -9.29 12.74
CA LYS A 62 -5.73 -8.01 13.21
C LYS A 62 -6.25 -8.06 14.64
N VAL A 63 -6.95 -9.13 15.01
CA VAL A 63 -7.42 -9.37 16.38
C VAL A 63 -6.22 -9.46 17.31
N LEU A 64 -5.24 -10.32 17.00
CA LEU A 64 -4.05 -10.49 17.83
C LEU A 64 -3.29 -9.18 18.01
N SER A 65 -2.94 -8.48 16.93
CA SER A 65 -2.20 -7.21 17.00
C SER A 65 -2.97 -6.15 17.79
N THR A 66 -4.29 -6.06 17.63
CA THR A 66 -5.11 -5.09 18.39
C THR A 66 -5.13 -5.45 19.88
N THR A 67 -5.30 -6.72 20.22
CA THR A 67 -5.24 -7.21 21.59
C THR A 67 -3.89 -6.92 22.23
N LEU A 68 -2.78 -7.18 21.51
CA LEU A 68 -1.44 -6.90 22.01
C LEU A 68 -1.21 -5.41 22.26
N ILE A 69 -1.69 -4.53 21.38
CA ILE A 69 -1.60 -3.07 21.61
C ILE A 69 -2.43 -2.67 22.84
N ILE A 70 -3.64 -3.21 23.00
CA ILE A 70 -4.47 -2.94 24.18
C ILE A 70 -3.75 -3.41 25.45
N LEU A 71 -3.17 -4.63 25.46
CA LEU A 71 -2.40 -5.13 26.60
C LEU A 71 -1.17 -4.27 26.90
N MET A 72 -0.46 -3.78 25.87
CA MET A 72 0.65 -2.85 26.05
C MET A 72 0.21 -1.53 26.72
N ILE A 73 -1.03 -1.10 26.51
CA ILE A 73 -1.59 0.08 27.16
C ILE A 73 -2.07 -0.25 28.58
N THR A 74 -2.84 -1.33 28.76
CA THR A 74 -3.48 -1.65 30.06
C THR A 74 -2.51 -2.22 31.09
N GLU A 75 -1.51 -2.99 30.66
CA GLU A 75 -0.51 -3.60 31.53
C GLU A 75 0.75 -2.73 31.69
N GLY A 76 0.72 -1.48 31.21
CA GLY A 76 1.85 -0.54 31.34
C GLY A 76 3.07 -0.88 30.47
N GLY A 77 2.91 -1.71 29.43
CA GLY A 77 3.99 -2.06 28.52
C GLY A 77 4.61 -0.85 27.80
N PHE A 78 3.80 0.10 27.34
CA PHE A 78 4.32 1.35 26.77
C PHE A 78 5.07 2.20 27.82
N ASN A 79 4.58 2.23 29.07
CA ASN A 79 5.23 2.96 30.16
C ASN A 79 6.60 2.35 30.50
N LEU A 80 6.70 1.02 30.54
CA LEU A 80 7.95 0.31 30.76
C LEU A 80 9.01 0.68 29.72
N VAL A 81 8.66 0.61 28.43
CA VAL A 81 9.58 0.94 27.33
C VAL A 81 9.94 2.43 27.34
N ASN A 82 8.98 3.30 27.68
CA ASN A 82 9.24 4.74 27.83
C ASN A 82 10.26 5.02 28.95
N ASN A 83 10.12 4.36 30.11
CA ASN A 83 11.06 4.52 31.23
C ASN A 83 12.46 4.00 30.89
N TRP A 84 12.56 2.91 30.11
CA TRP A 84 13.85 2.44 29.60
C TRP A 84 14.48 3.44 28.64
N ALA A 85 13.69 4.04 27.74
CA ALA A 85 14.18 5.06 26.82
C ALA A 85 14.70 6.28 27.58
N ILE A 86 13.92 6.82 28.51
CA ILE A 86 14.31 7.95 29.37
C ILE A 86 15.60 7.65 30.15
N SER A 87 15.73 6.44 30.70
CA SER A 87 16.94 6.03 31.42
C SER A 87 18.16 5.81 30.52
N PHE A 88 17.96 5.59 29.22
CA PHE A 88 19.02 5.26 28.28
C PHE A 88 19.81 6.48 27.79
N SER A 89 19.16 7.65 27.67
CA SER A 89 19.80 8.88 27.19
C SER A 89 19.08 10.13 27.67
N GLU A 90 19.81 11.22 27.84
CA GLU A 90 19.22 12.55 28.12
C GLU A 90 18.64 13.22 26.86
N SER A 91 19.04 12.80 25.66
CA SER A 91 18.53 13.37 24.41
C SER A 91 17.19 12.72 24.02
N GLU A 92 16.11 13.50 23.97
CA GLU A 92 14.78 13.03 23.58
C GLU A 92 14.78 12.39 22.17
N SER A 93 15.57 12.92 21.26
CA SER A 93 15.76 12.36 19.91
C SER A 93 16.33 10.92 19.95
N VAL A 94 17.28 10.66 20.84
CA VAL A 94 17.86 9.32 21.04
C VAL A 94 16.89 8.41 21.80
N GLN A 95 16.18 8.94 22.79
CA GLN A 95 15.10 8.23 23.49
C GLN A 95 14.03 7.76 22.49
N ALA A 96 13.63 8.62 21.55
CA ALA A 96 12.64 8.28 20.52
C ALA A 96 13.11 7.14 19.61
N LEU A 97 14.37 7.17 19.16
CA LEU A 97 14.96 6.08 18.38
C LEU A 97 14.97 4.77 19.16
N PHE A 98 15.33 4.82 20.45
CA PHE A 98 15.37 3.64 21.31
C PHE A 98 13.96 3.07 21.56
N PHE A 99 13.01 3.93 21.96
CA PHE A 99 11.61 3.58 22.18
C PHE A 99 10.98 2.97 20.91
N MET A 100 11.05 3.68 19.79
CA MET A 100 10.48 3.20 18.52
C MET A 100 11.22 1.97 18.00
N GLY A 101 12.53 1.89 18.21
CA GLY A 101 13.33 0.72 17.87
C GLY A 101 12.85 -0.55 18.59
N ILE A 102 12.57 -0.46 19.91
CA ILE A 102 12.01 -1.57 20.69
C ILE A 102 10.61 -1.93 20.18
N ILE A 103 9.71 -0.95 20.05
CA ILE A 103 8.32 -1.20 19.64
C ILE A 103 8.25 -1.78 18.22
N ILE A 104 8.99 -1.21 17.27
CA ILE A 104 9.05 -1.71 15.90
C ILE A 104 9.72 -3.08 15.87
N GLY A 105 10.83 -3.27 16.59
CA GLY A 105 11.53 -4.55 16.68
C GLY A 105 10.63 -5.67 17.22
N ALA A 106 9.91 -5.42 18.31
CA ALA A 106 8.92 -6.36 18.86
C ALA A 106 7.81 -6.67 17.85
N ASN A 107 7.27 -5.64 17.18
CA ASN A 107 6.27 -5.83 16.14
C ASN A 107 6.80 -6.67 14.95
N GLN A 108 8.07 -6.53 14.58
CA GLN A 108 8.69 -7.34 13.52
C GLN A 108 8.82 -8.80 13.95
N ILE A 109 9.25 -9.08 15.19
CA ILE A 109 9.31 -10.44 15.73
C ILE A 109 7.94 -11.12 15.65
N ILE A 110 6.87 -10.39 15.98
CA ILE A 110 5.49 -10.90 15.89
C ILE A 110 5.06 -11.06 14.43
N SER A 111 5.38 -10.10 13.56
CA SER A 111 4.89 -10.05 12.17
C SER A 111 5.59 -11.04 11.23
N ILE A 112 6.85 -11.39 11.49
CA ILE A 112 7.64 -12.30 10.63
C ILE A 112 6.98 -13.70 10.52
N PRO A 113 6.54 -14.36 11.61
CA PRO A 113 5.79 -15.61 11.52
C PRO A 113 4.52 -15.52 10.67
N PHE A 114 3.75 -14.43 10.79
CA PHE A 114 2.57 -14.21 9.94
C PHE A 114 2.96 -14.04 8.47
N SER A 115 3.97 -13.21 8.19
CA SER A 115 4.48 -13.02 6.82
C SER A 115 4.99 -14.33 6.21
N TYR A 116 5.69 -15.14 7.00
CA TYR A 116 6.16 -16.46 6.60
C TYR A 116 4.98 -17.40 6.30
N TYR A 117 3.97 -17.46 7.16
CA TYR A 117 2.78 -18.29 6.94
C TYR A 117 2.02 -17.85 5.68
N SER A 118 1.81 -16.54 5.50
CA SER A 118 1.17 -16.01 4.30
C SER A 118 1.92 -16.44 3.03
N THR A 119 3.26 -16.36 3.04
CA THR A 119 4.09 -16.66 1.85
C THR A 119 4.21 -18.16 1.59
N PHE A 120 4.62 -18.94 2.60
CA PHE A 120 5.00 -20.34 2.43
C PHE A 120 3.89 -21.34 2.73
N VAL A 121 2.72 -20.89 3.20
CA VAL A 121 1.55 -21.75 3.43
C VAL A 121 0.38 -21.30 2.56
N ILE A 122 -0.08 -20.06 2.69
CA ILE A 122 -1.25 -19.59 1.91
C ILE A 122 -0.86 -19.44 0.44
N GLU A 123 0.07 -18.56 0.09
CA GLU A 123 0.44 -18.33 -1.32
C GLU A 123 0.99 -19.60 -1.99
N GLU A 124 1.72 -20.45 -1.25
CA GLU A 124 2.18 -21.76 -1.74
C GLU A 124 1.01 -22.71 -2.05
N LYS A 125 0.02 -22.83 -1.15
CA LYS A 125 -1.17 -23.66 -1.35
C LYS A 125 -1.95 -23.27 -2.61
N PHE A 126 -2.01 -21.98 -2.91
CA PHE A 126 -2.66 -21.47 -4.11
C PHE A 126 -1.71 -21.36 -5.32
N GLY A 127 -0.48 -21.87 -5.22
CA GLY A 127 0.47 -22.00 -6.31
C GLY A 127 1.07 -20.66 -6.79
N PHE A 128 0.93 -19.61 -6.00
CA PHE A 128 1.44 -18.27 -6.31
C PHE A 128 2.87 -18.06 -5.85
N ASN A 129 3.27 -18.67 -4.73
CA ASN A 129 4.60 -18.45 -4.17
C ASN A 129 5.69 -19.07 -5.07
N THR A 130 6.72 -18.28 -5.32
CA THR A 130 7.98 -18.73 -5.93
C THR A 130 9.20 -18.24 -5.14
N THR A 131 8.95 -17.56 -4.01
CA THR A 131 9.98 -17.03 -3.13
C THR A 131 10.72 -18.18 -2.44
N SER A 132 12.05 -18.17 -2.48
CA SER A 132 12.85 -19.07 -1.66
C SER A 132 12.98 -18.56 -0.22
N LYS A 133 13.15 -19.46 0.77
CA LYS A 133 13.37 -19.07 2.17
C LYS A 133 14.56 -18.10 2.35
N LYS A 134 15.64 -18.33 1.59
CA LYS A 134 16.81 -17.44 1.58
C LYS A 134 16.44 -16.05 1.07
N LEU A 135 15.68 -15.96 -0.02
CA LEU A 135 15.22 -14.68 -0.57
C LEU A 135 14.31 -13.95 0.42
N PHE A 136 13.37 -14.65 1.03
CA PHE A 136 12.48 -14.09 2.05
C PHE A 136 13.25 -13.44 3.20
N ILE A 137 14.26 -14.12 3.75
CA ILE A 137 15.09 -13.60 4.83
C ILE A 137 15.91 -12.38 4.36
N ILE A 138 16.55 -12.47 3.18
CA ILE A 138 17.34 -11.37 2.63
C ILE A 138 16.48 -10.13 2.40
N ASP A 139 15.29 -10.30 1.82
CA ASP A 139 14.37 -9.19 1.55
C ASP A 139 13.86 -8.58 2.86
N THR A 140 13.57 -9.42 3.86
CA THR A 140 13.18 -8.95 5.20
C THR A 140 14.29 -8.09 5.81
N ILE A 141 15.54 -8.56 5.82
CA ILE A 141 16.68 -7.81 6.37
C ILE A 141 16.91 -6.51 5.59
N LYS A 142 16.90 -6.55 4.25
CA LYS A 142 17.05 -5.35 3.41
C LYS A 142 15.96 -4.32 3.71
N GLY A 143 14.71 -4.77 3.82
CA GLY A 143 13.57 -3.91 4.16
C GLY A 143 13.74 -3.26 5.53
N LEU A 144 14.15 -4.04 6.54
CA LEU A 144 14.42 -3.53 7.89
C LEU A 144 15.56 -2.50 7.91
N LEU A 145 16.66 -2.75 7.19
CA LEU A 145 17.79 -1.82 7.14
C LEU A 145 17.42 -0.51 6.44
N ILE A 146 16.75 -0.58 5.28
CA ILE A 146 16.30 0.63 4.57
C ILE A 146 15.31 1.41 5.44
N GLY A 147 14.36 0.70 6.06
CA GLY A 147 13.39 1.30 6.97
C GLY A 147 14.03 1.95 8.19
N ALA A 148 15.04 1.32 8.80
CA ALA A 148 15.78 1.86 9.92
C ALA A 148 16.59 3.11 9.54
N ILE A 149 17.24 3.11 8.36
CA ILE A 149 18.03 4.25 7.90
C ILE A 149 17.12 5.44 7.58
N ILE A 150 16.10 5.25 6.75
CA ILE A 150 15.23 6.34 6.31
C ILE A 150 14.29 6.77 7.44
N GLY A 151 13.59 5.81 8.04
CA GLY A 151 12.62 6.06 9.12
C GLY A 151 13.29 6.53 10.40
N GLY A 152 14.40 5.90 10.80
CA GLY A 152 15.19 6.33 11.96
C GLY A 152 15.80 7.72 11.74
N GLY A 153 16.36 7.99 10.56
CA GLY A 153 16.87 9.32 10.22
C GLY A 153 15.80 10.41 10.29
N LEU A 154 14.60 10.13 9.76
CA LEU A 154 13.45 11.03 9.85
C LEU A 154 12.95 11.22 11.28
N LEU A 155 12.89 10.16 12.08
CA LEU A 155 12.46 10.22 13.48
C LEU A 155 13.46 11.01 14.34
N PHE A 156 14.76 10.82 14.11
CA PHE A 156 15.80 11.60 14.77
C PHE A 156 15.68 13.08 14.40
N LEU A 157 15.51 13.39 13.10
CA LEU A 157 15.32 14.75 12.64
C LEU A 157 14.06 15.39 13.24
N LEU A 158 12.97 14.63 13.34
CA LEU A 158 11.73 15.09 13.99
C LEU A 158 11.99 15.49 15.44
N GLY A 159 12.60 14.60 16.23
CA GLY A 159 12.95 14.89 17.63
C GLY A 159 13.85 16.11 17.75
N TYR A 160 14.88 16.19 16.89
CA TYR A 160 15.81 17.31 16.88
C TYR A 160 15.11 18.65 16.58
N LEU A 161 14.20 18.67 15.61
CA LEU A 161 13.44 19.88 15.29
C LEU A 161 12.46 20.27 16.40
N ILE A 162 11.84 19.30 17.07
CA ILE A 162 10.98 19.56 18.24
C ILE A 162 11.81 20.17 19.38
N GLU A 163 12.98 19.60 19.70
CA GLU A 163 13.89 20.12 20.73
C GLU A 163 14.34 21.57 20.43
N LYS A 164 14.54 21.91 19.14
CA LYS A 164 15.04 23.24 18.73
C LYS A 164 13.97 24.29 18.49
N MET A 165 12.80 23.89 18.01
CA MET A 165 11.76 24.81 17.52
C MET A 165 10.45 24.71 18.32
N GLY A 166 10.35 23.79 19.30
CA GLY A 166 9.13 23.57 20.04
C GLY A 166 7.96 23.24 19.11
N GLY A 167 6.84 23.93 19.26
CA GLY A 167 5.64 23.72 18.45
C GLY A 167 5.74 24.15 16.98
N ASP A 168 6.72 24.95 16.58
CA ASP A 168 6.83 25.50 15.22
C ASP A 168 7.57 24.58 14.22
N PHE A 169 8.05 23.42 14.67
CA PHE A 169 8.81 22.46 13.85
C PHE A 169 8.03 21.95 12.63
N TRP A 170 6.69 21.90 12.73
CA TRP A 170 5.85 21.10 11.83
C TRP A 170 5.93 21.58 10.38
N LEU A 171 6.06 22.88 10.14
CA LEU A 171 6.11 23.44 8.78
C LEU A 171 7.45 23.09 8.10
N LEU A 172 8.55 23.21 8.85
CA LEU A 172 9.88 22.84 8.35
C LEU A 172 9.97 21.32 8.12
N PHE A 173 9.48 20.53 9.07
CA PHE A 173 9.48 19.07 8.94
C PHE A 173 8.58 18.60 7.78
N TRP A 174 7.42 19.23 7.60
CA TRP A 174 6.58 19.02 6.42
C TRP A 174 7.34 19.30 5.12
N LEU A 175 8.07 20.41 5.03
CA LEU A 175 8.88 20.73 3.85
C LEU A 175 9.93 19.66 3.57
N VAL A 176 10.61 19.15 4.61
CA VAL A 176 11.56 18.03 4.48
C VAL A 176 10.87 16.79 3.92
N ILE A 177 9.70 16.43 4.46
CA ILE A 177 8.92 15.28 3.98
C ILE A 177 8.49 15.47 2.53
N VAL A 178 8.06 16.68 2.14
CA VAL A 178 7.70 16.99 0.75
C VAL A 178 8.88 16.79 -0.19
N VAL A 179 10.07 17.28 0.18
CA VAL A 179 11.29 17.09 -0.62
C VAL A 179 11.62 15.61 -0.77
N ILE A 180 11.58 14.85 0.33
CA ILE A 180 11.83 13.40 0.32
C ILE A 180 10.77 12.67 -0.52
N MET A 181 9.49 13.04 -0.40
CA MET A 181 8.41 12.42 -1.17
C MET A 181 8.59 12.65 -2.68
N ILE A 182 8.93 13.87 -3.10
CA ILE A 182 9.25 14.18 -4.50
C ILE A 182 10.48 13.38 -4.96
N PHE A 183 11.52 13.33 -4.13
CA PHE A 183 12.75 12.60 -4.42
C PHE A 183 12.47 11.10 -4.62
N ILE A 184 11.79 10.46 -3.68
CA ILE A 184 11.44 9.04 -3.77
C ILE A 184 10.52 8.78 -4.97
N ASN A 185 9.49 9.60 -5.19
CA ASN A 185 8.60 9.44 -6.35
C ASN A 185 9.37 9.53 -7.69
N THR A 186 10.38 10.40 -7.76
CA THR A 186 11.20 10.58 -8.96
C THR A 186 12.19 9.43 -9.16
N PHE A 187 12.79 8.93 -8.08
CA PHE A 187 13.95 8.03 -8.14
C PHE A 187 13.67 6.60 -7.65
N TYR A 188 12.44 6.26 -7.30
CA TYR A 188 12.06 4.93 -6.80
C TYR A 188 12.59 3.79 -7.67
N THR A 189 12.33 3.87 -8.98
CA THR A 189 12.73 2.82 -9.94
C THR A 189 14.23 2.74 -10.16
N SER A 190 14.97 3.84 -9.99
CA SER A 190 16.43 3.86 -10.17
C SER A 190 17.21 3.53 -8.89
N LEU A 191 16.65 3.82 -7.72
CA LEU A 191 17.36 3.69 -6.43
C LEU A 191 16.86 2.53 -5.58
N LEU A 192 15.54 2.43 -5.36
CA LEU A 192 14.97 1.47 -4.41
C LEU A 192 14.64 0.14 -5.08
N LEU A 193 13.99 0.18 -6.25
CA LEU A 193 13.55 -1.02 -6.95
C LEU A 193 14.70 -1.99 -7.28
N PRO A 194 15.89 -1.53 -7.75
CA PRO A 194 17.01 -2.42 -8.09
C PRO A 194 17.65 -3.12 -6.89
N VAL A 195 17.39 -2.64 -5.66
CA VAL A 195 17.89 -3.30 -4.44
C VAL A 195 17.20 -4.66 -4.23
N PHE A 196 15.96 -4.80 -4.70
CA PHE A 196 15.12 -5.97 -4.53
C PHE A 196 14.98 -6.79 -5.82
N ASN A 197 14.92 -6.14 -6.98
CA ASN A 197 14.59 -6.76 -8.25
C ASN A 197 15.66 -6.46 -9.30
N LYS A 198 15.81 -7.38 -10.26
CA LYS A 198 16.62 -7.15 -11.44
C LYS A 198 15.75 -6.49 -12.50
N LEU A 199 16.21 -5.35 -13.01
CA LEU A 199 15.62 -4.68 -14.17
C LEU A 199 16.50 -4.99 -15.39
N THR A 200 15.89 -5.54 -16.44
CA THR A 200 16.55 -5.81 -17.72
C THR A 200 15.75 -5.21 -18.86
N GLU A 201 16.33 -5.09 -20.05
CA GLU A 201 15.54 -4.76 -21.24
C GLU A 201 14.56 -5.88 -21.56
N ILE A 202 13.43 -5.52 -22.19
CA ILE A 202 12.48 -6.49 -22.75
C ILE A 202 13.16 -7.21 -23.92
N LYS A 203 13.15 -8.54 -23.88
CA LYS A 203 13.78 -9.39 -24.91
C LYS A 203 12.96 -9.52 -26.20
N ASP A 204 11.64 -9.45 -26.08
CA ASP A 204 10.73 -9.52 -27.22
C ASP A 204 10.75 -8.18 -27.98
N GLU A 205 11.41 -8.20 -29.15
CA GLU A 205 11.56 -7.01 -30.01
C GLU A 205 10.24 -6.59 -30.67
N ASP A 206 9.31 -7.51 -30.92
CA ASP A 206 7.99 -7.20 -31.50
C ASP A 206 7.13 -6.46 -30.48
N LEU A 207 7.11 -6.93 -29.23
CA LEU A 207 6.45 -6.25 -28.12
C LEU A 207 7.08 -4.87 -27.89
N LYS A 208 8.41 -4.79 -27.82
CA LYS A 208 9.14 -3.53 -27.64
C LYS A 208 8.79 -2.52 -28.74
N SER A 209 8.84 -2.94 -30.00
CA SER A 209 8.48 -2.11 -31.16
C SER A 209 7.03 -1.62 -31.07
N SER A 210 6.09 -2.51 -30.76
CA SER A 210 4.66 -2.16 -30.63
C SER A 210 4.40 -1.15 -29.52
N ILE A 211 5.08 -1.27 -28.38
CA ILE A 211 5.02 -0.30 -27.28
C ILE A 211 5.54 1.06 -27.73
N TYR A 212 6.69 1.12 -28.40
CA TYR A 212 7.26 2.38 -28.90
C TYR A 212 6.36 3.04 -29.95
N GLN A 213 5.77 2.26 -30.86
CA GLN A 213 4.83 2.76 -31.86
C GLN A 213 3.59 3.36 -31.20
N TYR A 214 3.01 2.65 -30.22
CA TYR A 214 1.87 3.16 -29.47
C TYR A 214 2.22 4.45 -28.71
N CYS A 215 3.35 4.46 -27.99
CA CYS A 215 3.84 5.65 -27.29
C CYS A 215 4.01 6.85 -28.24
N LYS A 216 4.56 6.62 -29.44
CA LYS A 216 4.70 7.65 -30.48
C LYS A 216 3.34 8.15 -30.95
N LYS A 217 2.39 7.26 -31.24
CA LYS A 217 1.01 7.59 -31.66
C LYS A 217 0.33 8.54 -30.67
N VAL A 218 0.46 8.27 -29.37
CA VAL A 218 -0.19 9.08 -28.33
C VAL A 218 0.69 10.23 -27.80
N GLY A 219 1.85 10.48 -28.41
CA GLY A 219 2.77 11.54 -27.99
C GLY A 219 3.28 11.37 -26.55
N TYR A 220 3.58 10.13 -26.15
CA TYR A 220 4.18 9.79 -24.87
C TYR A 220 5.67 9.54 -25.03
N LYS A 221 6.49 10.45 -24.47
CA LYS A 221 7.96 10.31 -24.45
C LYS A 221 8.37 9.29 -23.40
N LEU A 222 8.58 8.04 -23.83
CA LEU A 222 9.13 6.95 -23.02
C LEU A 222 10.65 7.07 -22.93
N SER A 223 11.21 7.09 -21.71
CA SER A 223 12.68 7.12 -21.53
C SER A 223 13.24 5.71 -21.40
N ASN A 224 12.64 4.91 -20.52
CA ASN A 224 13.13 3.58 -20.19
C ASN A 224 11.98 2.57 -20.23
N LEU A 225 12.27 1.39 -20.76
CA LEU A 225 11.36 0.25 -20.82
C LEU A 225 12.07 -0.96 -20.27
N PHE A 226 11.62 -1.45 -19.12
CA PHE A 226 12.25 -2.57 -18.42
C PHE A 226 11.28 -3.73 -18.21
N GLN A 227 11.84 -4.93 -18.26
CA GLN A 227 11.29 -6.15 -17.68
C GLN A 227 11.86 -6.33 -16.27
N MET A 228 11.00 -6.70 -15.32
CA MET A 228 11.38 -7.03 -13.94
C MET A 228 11.17 -8.51 -13.65
N ASP A 229 12.08 -9.11 -12.88
CA ASP A 229 12.02 -10.51 -12.43
C ASP A 229 10.98 -10.75 -11.31
N GLY A 230 9.73 -10.38 -11.56
CA GLY A 230 8.61 -10.55 -10.64
C GLY A 230 8.35 -12.03 -10.29
N SER A 231 8.57 -12.92 -11.25
CA SER A 231 8.47 -14.38 -11.11
C SER A 231 9.35 -14.96 -10.01
N LYS A 232 10.37 -14.24 -9.54
CA LYS A 232 11.22 -14.63 -8.40
C LYS A 232 10.46 -14.68 -7.07
N ARG A 233 9.33 -13.96 -6.97
CA ARG A 233 8.53 -13.85 -5.74
C ARG A 233 7.11 -14.38 -5.88
N SER A 234 6.50 -14.14 -7.04
CA SER A 234 5.14 -14.60 -7.29
C SER A 234 4.89 -14.87 -8.77
N LYS A 235 3.98 -15.81 -9.06
CA LYS A 235 3.45 -16.01 -10.41
C LYS A 235 2.42 -14.95 -10.85
N LYS A 236 2.05 -14.03 -9.97
CA LYS A 236 1.07 -12.98 -10.26
C LYS A 236 1.62 -11.99 -11.30
N ALA A 237 0.77 -11.63 -12.25
CA ALA A 237 1.09 -10.67 -13.31
C ALA A 237 0.81 -9.23 -12.88
N ASN A 238 1.70 -8.31 -13.26
CA ASN A 238 1.53 -6.88 -13.00
C ASN A 238 2.38 -6.00 -13.94
N ALA A 239 2.07 -4.71 -13.99
CA ALA A 239 2.87 -3.67 -14.63
C ALA A 239 2.70 -2.37 -13.86
N PHE A 240 3.67 -1.47 -13.95
CA PHE A 240 3.49 -0.12 -13.43
C PHE A 240 4.40 0.90 -14.12
N PHE A 241 4.04 2.16 -13.92
CA PHE A 241 4.76 3.32 -14.42
C PHE A 241 5.40 4.08 -13.28
N SER A 242 6.56 4.67 -13.57
CA SER A 242 7.30 5.42 -12.58
C SER A 242 8.09 6.57 -13.22
N GLY A 243 8.45 7.53 -12.38
CA GLY A 243 9.20 8.72 -12.75
C GLY A 243 8.31 9.94 -13.02
N MET A 244 8.91 11.10 -12.83
CA MET A 244 8.26 12.40 -12.98
C MET A 244 8.95 13.21 -14.09
N GLY A 245 8.17 14.04 -14.80
CA GLY A 245 8.69 14.93 -15.84
C GLY A 245 9.23 14.18 -17.06
N PRO A 246 10.48 14.44 -17.50
CA PRO A 246 11.02 13.87 -18.74
C PRO A 246 11.55 12.45 -18.60
N LYS A 247 11.82 11.96 -17.37
CA LYS A 247 12.36 10.62 -17.10
C LYS A 247 11.23 9.66 -16.77
N LYS A 248 10.63 9.05 -17.80
CA LYS A 248 9.49 8.14 -17.64
C LYS A 248 9.90 6.70 -17.88
N THR A 249 9.56 5.84 -16.94
CA THR A 249 9.95 4.44 -16.96
C THR A 249 8.71 3.55 -16.91
N ILE A 250 8.65 2.60 -17.82
CA ILE A 250 7.66 1.51 -17.80
C ILE A 250 8.38 0.26 -17.28
N VAL A 251 7.76 -0.41 -16.31
CA VAL A 251 8.24 -1.69 -15.78
C VAL A 251 7.15 -2.74 -15.96
N LEU A 252 7.45 -3.76 -16.75
CA LEU A 252 6.59 -4.92 -16.97
C LEU A 252 7.11 -6.11 -16.16
N TYR A 253 6.22 -6.86 -15.50
CA TYR A 253 6.62 -8.12 -14.89
C TYR A 253 6.84 -9.16 -16.00
N ASP A 254 7.84 -10.00 -15.84
CA ASP A 254 8.05 -11.18 -16.67
C ASP A 254 6.79 -12.08 -16.75
N THR A 255 6.09 -12.28 -15.63
CA THR A 255 4.83 -13.03 -15.57
C THR A 255 3.70 -12.40 -16.40
N LEU A 256 3.69 -11.07 -16.56
CA LEU A 256 2.71 -10.40 -17.43
C LEU A 256 3.04 -10.64 -18.91
N ILE A 257 4.33 -10.52 -19.27
CA ILE A 257 4.81 -10.73 -20.64
C ILE A 257 4.55 -12.19 -21.08
N GLU A 258 4.74 -13.16 -20.19
CA GLU A 258 4.51 -14.57 -20.48
C GLU A 258 3.01 -14.94 -20.52
N GLY A 259 2.17 -14.25 -19.74
CA GLY A 259 0.75 -14.59 -19.55
C GLY A 259 -0.22 -13.87 -20.49
N GLN A 260 0.20 -12.80 -21.16
CA GLN A 260 -0.65 -11.98 -22.01
C GLN A 260 -0.10 -11.81 -23.42
N SER A 261 -1.01 -11.62 -24.38
CA SER A 261 -0.65 -11.27 -25.74
C SER A 261 -0.16 -9.83 -25.84
N ASN A 262 0.61 -9.51 -26.88
CA ASN A 262 1.13 -8.17 -27.11
C ASN A 262 0.02 -7.11 -27.13
N ASP A 263 -1.14 -7.42 -27.73
CA ASP A 263 -2.27 -6.49 -27.76
C ASP A 263 -2.85 -6.22 -26.36
N GLU A 264 -2.98 -7.25 -25.53
CA GLU A 264 -3.45 -7.11 -24.15
C GLU A 264 -2.48 -6.27 -23.31
N ILE A 265 -1.17 -6.49 -23.48
CA ILE A 265 -0.13 -5.70 -22.81
C ILE A 265 -0.20 -4.24 -23.24
N ILE A 266 -0.34 -3.95 -24.54
CA ILE A 266 -0.45 -2.57 -25.04
C ILE A 266 -1.74 -1.92 -24.52
N ALA A 267 -2.84 -2.66 -24.40
CA ALA A 267 -4.08 -2.15 -23.82
C ALA A 267 -3.93 -1.78 -22.34
N VAL A 268 -3.23 -2.60 -21.55
CA VAL A 268 -2.87 -2.27 -20.16
C VAL A 268 -1.97 -1.04 -20.11
N LEU A 269 -0.95 -0.96 -20.98
CA LEU A 269 -0.09 0.23 -21.08
C LEU A 269 -0.86 1.49 -21.51
N ALA A 270 -1.88 1.34 -22.34
CA ALA A 270 -2.77 2.42 -22.73
C ALA A 270 -3.53 2.99 -21.54
N HIS A 271 -4.05 2.12 -20.66
CA HIS A 271 -4.69 2.50 -19.41
C HIS A 271 -3.73 3.29 -18.50
N GLU A 272 -2.53 2.75 -18.28
CA GLU A 272 -1.52 3.40 -17.46
C GLU A 272 -1.04 4.77 -18.02
N ILE A 273 -0.87 4.87 -19.35
CA ILE A 273 -0.59 6.16 -20.01
C ILE A 273 -1.77 7.13 -19.85
N GLY A 274 -3.00 6.62 -19.79
CA GLY A 274 -4.21 7.38 -19.45
C GLY A 274 -4.07 8.11 -18.11
N HIS A 275 -3.55 7.44 -17.07
CA HIS A 275 -3.29 8.08 -15.78
C HIS A 275 -2.33 9.27 -15.90
N TYR A 276 -1.28 9.11 -16.71
CA TYR A 276 -0.35 10.20 -16.97
C TYR A 276 -1.00 11.36 -17.73
N LYS A 277 -1.71 11.06 -18.83
CA LYS A 277 -2.33 12.08 -19.69
C LYS A 277 -3.42 12.88 -18.97
N LYS A 278 -4.14 12.25 -18.06
CA LYS A 278 -5.15 12.89 -17.20
C LYS A 278 -4.56 13.51 -15.93
N LYS A 279 -3.23 13.49 -15.76
CA LYS A 279 -2.50 14.06 -14.61
C LYS A 279 -2.89 13.45 -13.26
N HIS A 280 -3.34 12.19 -13.24
CA HIS A 280 -3.74 11.49 -12.00
C HIS A 280 -2.57 11.38 -11.01
N THR A 281 -1.36 11.05 -11.50
CA THR A 281 -0.15 10.96 -10.65
C THR A 281 0.19 12.31 -10.02
N LEU A 282 0.09 13.40 -10.77
CA LEU A 282 0.32 14.76 -10.25
C LEU A 282 -0.74 15.15 -9.21
N PHE A 283 -2.01 14.83 -9.49
CA PHE A 283 -3.09 15.06 -8.52
C PHE A 283 -2.83 14.30 -7.23
N ASN A 284 -2.50 13.00 -7.30
CA ASN A 284 -2.23 12.18 -6.11
C ASN A 284 -1.03 12.71 -5.31
N LEU A 285 0.03 13.18 -6.01
CA LEU A 285 1.19 13.79 -5.38
C LEU A 285 0.81 15.08 -4.63
N LEU A 286 0.11 16.01 -5.28
CA LEU A 286 -0.31 17.28 -4.67
C LEU A 286 -1.32 17.07 -3.54
N PHE A 287 -2.28 16.16 -3.72
CA PHE A 287 -3.22 15.77 -2.67
C PHE A 287 -2.47 15.20 -1.46
N GLY A 288 -1.49 14.33 -1.68
CA GLY A 288 -0.64 13.79 -0.62
C GLY A 288 0.14 14.88 0.13
N MET A 289 0.67 15.89 -0.56
CA MET A 289 1.34 17.04 0.07
C MET A 289 0.40 17.83 0.97
N VAL A 290 -0.82 18.12 0.50
CA VAL A 290 -1.85 18.86 1.25
C VAL A 290 -2.36 18.04 2.44
N GLN A 291 -2.61 16.74 2.24
CA GLN A 291 -2.98 15.84 3.32
C GLN A 291 -1.89 15.82 4.39
N MET A 292 -0.62 15.69 3.98
CA MET A 292 0.50 15.66 4.92
C MET A 292 0.68 17.00 5.63
N PHE A 293 0.41 18.12 4.96
CA PHE A 293 0.39 19.44 5.59
C PHE A 293 -0.62 19.48 6.74
N GLY A 294 -1.85 19.03 6.50
CA GLY A 294 -2.89 18.96 7.54
C GLY A 294 -2.50 18.05 8.70
N ILE A 295 -1.92 16.88 8.43
CA ILE A 295 -1.45 15.95 9.47
C ILE A 295 -0.33 16.58 10.29
N MET A 296 0.66 17.20 9.64
CA MET A 296 1.78 17.85 10.34
C MET A 296 1.32 19.06 11.15
N PHE A 297 0.40 19.86 10.63
CA PHE A 297 -0.21 20.96 11.37
C PHE A 297 -0.91 20.47 12.66
N LEU A 298 -1.74 19.43 12.55
CA LEU A 298 -2.42 18.84 13.71
C LEU A 298 -1.43 18.18 14.68
N LEU A 299 -0.38 17.54 14.17
CA LEU A 299 0.69 17.00 14.99
C LEU A 299 1.39 18.12 15.76
N GLY A 300 1.82 19.19 15.09
CA GLY A 300 2.46 20.35 15.72
C GLY A 300 1.61 21.00 16.81
N TRP A 301 0.29 21.09 16.58
CA TRP A 301 -0.66 21.58 17.57
C TRP A 301 -0.81 20.65 18.80
N SER A 302 -0.80 19.34 18.55
CA SER A 302 -1.14 18.32 19.57
C SER A 302 0.06 17.75 20.33
N ILE A 303 1.27 17.75 19.76
CA ILE A 303 2.41 16.98 20.28
C ILE A 303 2.92 17.47 21.64
N ASN A 304 2.68 18.74 21.94
CA ASN A 304 3.05 19.37 23.22
C ASN A 304 1.97 19.23 24.30
N GLN A 305 0.84 18.57 24.00
CA GLN A 305 -0.24 18.34 24.97
C GLN A 305 0.04 17.05 25.75
N PRO A 306 0.33 17.11 27.07
CA PRO A 306 0.66 15.92 27.86
C PRO A 306 -0.46 14.88 27.89
N GLU A 307 -1.72 15.31 27.75
CA GLU A 307 -2.89 14.44 27.72
C GLU A 307 -2.81 13.44 26.57
N LEU A 308 -2.16 13.79 25.46
CA LEU A 308 -2.00 12.92 24.31
C LEU A 308 -1.20 11.66 24.68
N SER A 309 -0.03 11.85 25.30
CA SER A 309 0.83 10.76 25.79
C SER A 309 0.12 9.90 26.83
N SER A 310 -0.67 10.52 27.72
CA SER A 310 -1.45 9.80 28.73
C SER A 310 -2.43 8.78 28.12
N GLY A 311 -2.77 8.91 26.83
CA GLY A 311 -3.54 7.92 26.07
C GLY A 311 -2.92 6.54 25.99
N LEU A 312 -1.59 6.43 26.13
CA LEU A 312 -0.88 5.15 26.15
C LEU A 312 -0.65 4.60 27.57
N GLY A 313 -1.16 5.28 28.60
CA GLY A 313 -0.96 4.86 29.98
C GLY A 313 0.49 5.06 30.46
N VAL A 314 1.20 6.05 29.92
CA VAL A 314 2.55 6.42 30.38
C VAL A 314 2.48 7.48 31.47
N ASP A 315 3.37 7.38 32.46
CA ASP A 315 3.44 8.32 33.58
C ASP A 315 4.18 9.61 33.20
N VAL A 316 5.26 9.46 32.41
CA VAL A 316 6.06 10.58 31.90
C VAL A 316 5.71 10.84 30.44
N SER A 317 5.19 12.04 30.15
CA SER A 317 4.86 12.44 28.78
C SER A 317 6.14 12.71 27.99
N THR A 318 6.21 12.14 26.79
CA THR A 318 7.32 12.33 25.84
C THR A 318 6.75 12.49 24.44
N PHE A 319 7.41 13.26 23.56
CA PHE A 319 6.83 13.52 22.23
C PHE A 319 6.59 12.23 21.44
N TYR A 320 7.45 11.21 21.59
CA TYR A 320 7.34 9.95 20.84
C TYR A 320 6.22 9.04 21.36
N THR A 321 5.85 9.11 22.64
CA THR A 321 4.63 8.45 23.15
C THR A 321 3.39 9.20 22.68
N GLY A 322 3.42 10.54 22.71
CA GLY A 322 2.40 11.39 22.09
C GLY A 322 2.21 11.10 20.60
N LEU A 323 3.29 10.85 19.86
CA LEU A 323 3.26 10.51 18.43
C LEU A 323 2.51 9.20 18.16
N VAL A 324 2.74 8.16 18.97
CA VAL A 324 2.02 6.89 18.85
C VAL A 324 0.53 7.09 19.18
N ALA A 325 0.22 7.80 20.27
CA ALA A 325 -1.16 8.10 20.64
C ALA A 325 -1.89 8.90 19.55
N PHE A 326 -1.21 9.91 18.98
CA PHE A 326 -1.71 10.73 17.88
C PHE A 326 -2.15 9.87 16.70
N PHE A 327 -1.29 8.98 16.21
CA PHE A 327 -1.65 8.17 15.04
C PHE A 327 -2.76 7.16 15.32
N ILE A 328 -2.90 6.66 16.56
CA ILE A 328 -4.04 5.83 16.94
C ILE A 328 -5.33 6.67 16.93
N LEU A 329 -5.35 7.80 17.64
CA LEU A 329 -6.52 8.67 17.75
C LEU A 329 -6.92 9.30 16.42
N PHE A 330 -5.96 9.57 15.54
CA PHE A 330 -6.18 10.14 14.22
C PHE A 330 -6.63 9.09 13.18
N SER A 331 -6.55 7.79 13.50
CA SER A 331 -6.90 6.72 12.57
C SER A 331 -8.35 6.75 12.02
N PRO A 332 -9.39 7.22 12.75
CA PRO A 332 -10.71 7.42 12.16
C PRO A 332 -10.73 8.54 11.10
N VAL A 333 -9.95 9.60 11.31
CA VAL A 333 -9.84 10.71 10.35
C VAL A 333 -9.11 10.24 9.09
N THR A 334 -8.02 9.48 9.22
CA THR A 334 -7.31 8.92 8.06
C THR A 334 -8.18 7.95 7.29
N LEU A 335 -9.04 7.16 7.97
CA LEU A 335 -10.03 6.31 7.32
C LEU A 335 -10.99 7.14 6.45
N LEU A 336 -11.56 8.23 6.97
CA LEU A 336 -12.47 9.10 6.22
C LEU A 336 -11.79 9.75 5.01
N ILE A 337 -10.56 10.24 5.19
CA ILE A 337 -9.75 10.78 4.08
C ILE A 337 -9.50 9.68 3.04
N GLY A 338 -9.14 8.47 3.47
CA GLY A 338 -8.92 7.31 2.61
C GLY A 338 -10.16 6.91 1.81
N MET A 339 -11.36 7.01 2.40
CA MET A 339 -12.62 6.78 1.70
C MET A 339 -12.82 7.78 0.57
N PHE A 340 -12.55 9.06 0.82
CA PHE A 340 -12.62 10.11 -0.20
C PHE A 340 -11.59 9.89 -1.32
N GLN A 341 -10.35 9.54 -0.96
CA GLN A 341 -9.30 9.17 -1.91
C GLN A 341 -9.72 7.97 -2.77
N ASN A 342 -10.32 6.94 -2.17
CA ASN A 342 -10.83 5.77 -2.88
C ASN A 342 -11.94 6.13 -3.88
N ILE A 343 -12.84 7.07 -3.54
CA ILE A 343 -13.85 7.56 -4.48
C ILE A 343 -13.20 8.25 -5.69
N ILE A 344 -12.21 9.11 -5.45
CA ILE A 344 -11.50 9.80 -6.53
C ILE A 344 -10.71 8.81 -7.39
N SER A 345 -9.96 7.90 -6.75
CA SER A 345 -9.20 6.85 -7.43
C SER A 345 -10.10 6.05 -8.37
N ARG A 346 -11.28 5.62 -7.93
CA ARG A 346 -12.22 4.92 -8.80
C ARG A 346 -12.70 5.74 -9.99
N LYS A 347 -12.84 7.06 -9.87
CA LYS A 347 -13.15 7.94 -11.00
C LYS A 347 -11.97 8.05 -11.96
N MET A 348 -10.75 8.10 -11.45
CA MET A 348 -9.52 8.11 -12.25
C MET A 348 -9.36 6.83 -13.06
N GLU A 349 -9.68 5.67 -12.48
CA GLU A 349 -9.69 4.38 -13.19
C GLU A 349 -10.63 4.40 -14.40
N TYR A 350 -11.86 4.90 -14.25
CA TYR A 350 -12.79 5.02 -15.39
C TYR A 350 -12.27 5.95 -16.49
N GLN A 351 -11.57 7.03 -16.12
CA GLN A 351 -10.97 7.93 -17.10
C GLN A 351 -9.79 7.30 -17.83
N ALA A 352 -9.01 6.46 -17.15
CA ALA A 352 -7.91 5.71 -17.73
C ALA A 352 -8.41 4.57 -18.64
N ASP A 353 -9.46 3.86 -18.22
CA ASP A 353 -10.16 2.86 -19.02
C ASP A 353 -10.73 3.46 -20.31
N ALA A 354 -11.43 4.59 -20.20
CA ALA A 354 -11.96 5.31 -21.37
C ALA A 354 -10.82 5.78 -22.30
N TYR A 355 -9.72 6.28 -21.74
CA TYR A 355 -8.56 6.66 -22.55
C TYR A 355 -8.00 5.47 -23.32
N ALA A 356 -7.79 4.33 -22.67
CA ALA A 356 -7.27 3.12 -23.30
C ALA A 356 -8.16 2.62 -24.43
N ARG A 357 -9.48 2.61 -24.19
CA ARG A 357 -10.49 2.29 -25.21
C ARG A 357 -10.40 3.22 -26.41
N ASP A 358 -10.33 4.52 -26.18
CA ASP A 358 -10.40 5.52 -27.24
C ASP A 358 -9.09 5.61 -28.06
N THR A 359 -7.94 5.29 -27.46
CA THR A 359 -6.63 5.44 -28.14
C THR A 359 -6.02 4.13 -28.64
N TYR A 360 -6.51 2.98 -28.15
CA TYR A 360 -6.02 1.65 -28.53
C TYR A 360 -7.16 0.67 -28.82
N ASP A 361 -7.57 -0.15 -27.84
CA ASP A 361 -8.60 -1.19 -28.00
C ASP A 361 -9.22 -1.54 -26.64
N GLY A 362 -10.53 -1.32 -26.52
CA GLY A 362 -11.28 -1.59 -25.30
C GLY A 362 -11.55 -3.08 -25.03
N GLU A 363 -11.76 -3.90 -26.06
CA GLU A 363 -12.00 -5.33 -25.86
C GLU A 363 -10.70 -6.04 -25.46
N LYS A 364 -9.55 -5.64 -26.01
CA LYS A 364 -8.24 -6.13 -25.54
C LYS A 364 -7.95 -5.76 -24.09
N LEU A 365 -8.35 -4.56 -23.65
CA LEU A 365 -8.27 -4.20 -22.24
C LEU A 365 -9.19 -5.07 -21.37
N ILE A 366 -10.41 -5.35 -21.83
CA ILE A 366 -11.34 -6.24 -21.12
C ILE A 366 -10.74 -7.65 -21.00
N ASP A 367 -10.17 -8.19 -22.06
CA ASP A 367 -9.53 -9.51 -22.06
C ASP A 367 -8.35 -9.55 -21.09
N ALA A 368 -7.50 -8.52 -21.10
CA ALA A 368 -6.41 -8.36 -20.13
C ALA A 368 -6.92 -8.33 -18.69
N LEU A 369 -7.95 -7.54 -18.39
CA LEU A 369 -8.54 -7.44 -17.04
C LEU A 369 -9.15 -8.77 -16.56
N LYS A 370 -9.77 -9.52 -17.47
CA LYS A 370 -10.31 -10.85 -17.16
C LYS A 370 -9.20 -11.83 -16.82
N LYS A 371 -8.13 -11.88 -17.63
CA LYS A 371 -6.96 -12.73 -17.37
C LYS A 371 -6.29 -12.36 -16.05
N LEU A 372 -6.00 -11.08 -15.82
CA LEU A 372 -5.46 -10.60 -14.54
C LEU A 372 -6.33 -10.97 -13.35
N SER A 373 -7.65 -10.96 -13.53
CA SER A 373 -8.57 -11.36 -12.46
C SER A 373 -8.42 -12.83 -12.11
N VAL A 374 -8.34 -13.70 -13.13
CA VAL A 374 -8.14 -15.15 -12.97
C VAL A 374 -6.77 -15.45 -12.36
N ASP A 375 -5.72 -14.84 -12.92
CA ASP A 375 -4.33 -15.03 -12.48
C ASP A 375 -4.10 -14.57 -11.04
N ASN A 376 -4.91 -13.66 -10.53
CA ASN A 376 -4.84 -13.18 -9.15
C ASN A 376 -5.91 -13.77 -8.21
N LEU A 377 -6.79 -14.67 -8.70
CA LEU A 377 -7.95 -15.18 -7.95
C LEU A 377 -8.80 -14.06 -7.30
N SER A 378 -9.05 -13.00 -8.07
CA SER A 378 -9.73 -11.79 -7.62
C SER A 378 -11.21 -12.04 -7.25
N ASN A 379 -11.72 -11.32 -6.26
CA ASN A 379 -13.15 -11.32 -5.94
C ASN A 379 -13.93 -10.52 -7.01
N LEU A 380 -14.78 -11.21 -7.78
CA LEU A 380 -15.56 -10.59 -8.86
C LEU A 380 -16.88 -9.95 -8.42
N ASN A 381 -17.34 -10.27 -7.20
CA ASN A 381 -18.57 -9.75 -6.62
C ASN A 381 -18.32 -9.21 -5.20
N PRO A 382 -17.50 -8.17 -5.04
CA PRO A 382 -17.22 -7.59 -3.73
C PRO A 382 -18.46 -6.85 -3.19
N HIS A 383 -18.64 -6.87 -1.86
CA HIS A 383 -19.78 -6.20 -1.23
C HIS A 383 -19.68 -4.67 -1.40
N PRO A 384 -20.78 -3.94 -1.71
CA PRO A 384 -20.74 -2.49 -1.96
C PRO A 384 -20.13 -1.67 -0.82
N ALA A 385 -20.42 -2.01 0.44
CA ALA A 385 -19.79 -1.35 1.59
C ALA A 385 -18.28 -1.61 1.63
N TYR A 386 -17.83 -2.84 1.35
CA TYR A 386 -16.40 -3.14 1.30
C TYR A 386 -15.70 -2.34 0.20
N VAL A 387 -16.33 -2.22 -0.97
CA VAL A 387 -15.85 -1.39 -2.08
C VAL A 387 -15.75 0.08 -1.67
N PHE A 388 -16.79 0.61 -1.02
CA PHE A 388 -16.83 2.00 -0.60
C PHE A 388 -15.67 2.37 0.33
N PHE A 389 -15.41 1.53 1.33
CA PHE A 389 -14.34 1.76 2.31
C PHE A 389 -12.94 1.45 1.78
N ASN A 390 -12.77 0.32 1.08
CA ASN A 390 -11.43 -0.27 0.88
C ASN A 390 -10.93 -0.25 -0.57
N TYR A 391 -11.81 -0.16 -1.58
CA TYR A 391 -11.38 -0.35 -2.98
C TYR A 391 -10.95 0.98 -3.62
N SER A 392 -9.68 1.09 -4.00
CA SER A 392 -9.17 2.15 -4.88
C SER A 392 -9.57 1.97 -6.34
N HIS A 393 -9.90 0.73 -6.74
CA HIS A 393 -10.31 0.39 -8.11
C HIS A 393 -11.79 -0.03 -8.16
N PRO A 394 -12.55 0.33 -9.20
CA PRO A 394 -13.91 -0.16 -9.35
C PRO A 394 -13.92 -1.69 -9.53
N PRO A 395 -14.96 -2.39 -9.05
CA PRO A 395 -15.15 -3.81 -9.36
C PRO A 395 -15.11 -4.05 -10.87
N ILE A 396 -14.49 -5.16 -11.30
CA ILE A 396 -14.25 -5.45 -12.72
C ILE A 396 -15.53 -5.43 -13.56
N HIS A 397 -16.67 -5.92 -13.06
CA HIS A 397 -17.94 -5.88 -13.79
C HIS A 397 -18.35 -4.44 -14.15
N LYS A 398 -18.08 -3.48 -13.27
CA LYS A 398 -18.35 -2.06 -13.55
C LYS A 398 -17.36 -1.47 -14.56
N ARG A 399 -16.09 -1.91 -14.55
CA ARG A 399 -15.08 -1.49 -15.53
C ARG A 399 -15.42 -2.00 -16.92
N ILE A 400 -15.72 -3.31 -17.05
CA ILE A 400 -16.14 -3.92 -18.32
C ILE A 400 -17.35 -3.19 -18.89
N LYS A 401 -18.36 -2.92 -18.06
CA LYS A 401 -19.53 -2.15 -18.48
C LYS A 401 -19.17 -0.74 -18.94
N ALA A 402 -18.27 -0.05 -18.25
CA ALA A 402 -17.84 1.31 -18.62
C ALA A 402 -16.95 1.35 -19.87
N ILE A 403 -16.20 0.29 -20.17
CA ILE A 403 -15.38 0.21 -21.38
C ILE A 403 -16.28 -0.04 -22.61
N ARG A 404 -17.35 -0.82 -22.48
CA ARG A 404 -18.26 -1.15 -23.60
C ARG A 404 -19.28 -0.06 -23.96
N ASN A 405 -19.53 0.88 -23.05
CA ASN A 405 -20.41 2.04 -23.28
C ASN A 405 -19.57 3.28 -23.50
#